data_AF-A0A8J4V1R8-F1
#
_entry.id   AF-A0A8J4V1R8-F1
#
_cell.length_a   1.000
_cell.length_b   1.000
_cell.length_c   1.000
_cell.angle_alpha   90.00
_cell.angle_beta   90.00
_cell.angle_gamma   90.00
#
_symmetry.space_group_name_H-M   'P 1'
#
loop_
_entity.id
_entity.type
_entity.pdbx_description
1 polymer ?
#
loop_
_entity_poly.entity_id
_entity_poly.type
_entity_poly.pdbx_seq_one_letter_code
_entity_poly.pdbx_strand_id
1 'polypeptide(L)'
;MSHIGVPISVSIDSNGKHSILGNGCVLPMPKIFPTPCFLMISGPAKFEGDRQIWEGRKEVKNVIVEYRGKSFPFGDCRVDVINEDFDEDGINDYRINLWPKNPVKDMPFFGM
;
A
#
# COMPACT_ATOMS: atom_id res chain seq x y z
N MET A 1 -3.19 -4.71 20.86
CA MET A 1 -2.33 -3.55 20.54
C MET A 1 -2.71 -3.12 19.14
N SER A 2 -3.45 -2.03 19.01
CA SER A 2 -3.89 -1.51 17.72
C SER A 2 -2.65 -1.01 16.96
N HIS A 3 -2.29 -1.65 15.85
CA HIS A 3 -1.21 -1.18 14.98
C HIS A 3 -1.60 0.21 14.46
N ILE A 4 -0.90 1.27 14.91
CA ILE A 4 -1.20 2.64 14.49
C ILE A 4 -0.54 2.82 13.12
N GLY A 5 -1.21 2.33 12.07
CA GLY A 5 -0.88 2.72 10.70
C GLY A 5 -1.05 4.24 10.56
N VAL A 6 -0.25 4.86 9.70
CA VAL A 6 -0.39 6.28 9.37
C VAL A 6 -1.24 6.44 8.11
N PRO A 7 -1.99 7.54 7.96
CA PRO A 7 -2.76 7.78 6.75
C PRO A 7 -1.84 7.85 5.52
N ILE A 8 -2.14 7.03 4.52
CA ILE A 8 -1.47 7.04 3.22
C ILE A 8 -2.48 6.91 2.09
N SER A 9 -2.07 7.38 0.92
CA SER A 9 -2.74 7.14 -0.35
C SER A 9 -1.82 6.35 -1.25
N VAL A 10 -2.35 5.36 -1.97
CA VAL A 10 -1.60 4.60 -2.97
C VAL A 10 -2.34 4.63 -4.29
N SER A 11 -1.71 5.11 -5.35
CA SER A 11 -2.29 5.18 -6.70
C SER A 11 -1.42 4.46 -7.73
N ILE A 12 -2.01 4.05 -8.86
CA ILE A 12 -1.30 3.40 -9.99
C ILE A 12 -0.99 4.36 -11.14
N ASP A 13 -1.44 5.60 -11.03
CA ASP A 13 -1.20 6.66 -11.98
C ASP A 13 -1.06 8.02 -11.26
N SER A 14 -0.46 8.98 -11.95
CA SER A 14 -0.33 10.37 -11.49
C SER A 14 -1.67 11.10 -11.40
N ASN A 15 -2.75 10.50 -11.91
CA ASN A 15 -4.07 11.11 -12.00
C ASN A 15 -4.98 10.66 -10.85
N GLY A 16 -4.52 9.76 -9.97
CA GLY A 16 -5.26 9.25 -8.82
C GLY A 16 -6.52 8.45 -9.20
N LYS A 17 -6.67 8.04 -10.47
CA LYS A 17 -7.93 7.46 -10.96
C LYS A 17 -8.25 6.11 -10.31
N HIS A 18 -7.20 5.40 -9.91
CA HIS A 18 -7.29 4.15 -9.17
C HIS A 18 -6.41 4.27 -7.94
N SER A 19 -7.04 4.51 -6.78
CA SER A 19 -6.35 4.78 -5.53
C SER A 19 -6.90 3.94 -4.38
N ILE A 20 -6.04 3.73 -3.39
CA ILE A 20 -6.38 3.13 -2.10
C ILE A 20 -6.01 4.14 -1.02
N LEU A 21 -6.98 4.51 -0.22
CA LEU A 21 -6.82 5.36 0.95
C LEU A 21 -6.95 4.51 2.19
N GLY A 22 -5.95 4.51 3.05
CA GLY A 22 -5.97 3.70 4.26
C GLY A 22 -4.84 4.04 5.23
N ASN A 23 -4.80 3.33 6.34
CA ASN A 23 -3.71 3.42 7.29
C ASN A 23 -2.68 2.34 7.00
N GLY A 24 -1.43 2.73 6.82
CA GLY A 24 -0.36 1.80 6.48
C GLY A 24 0.95 2.05 7.20
N CYS A 25 1.88 1.13 7.00
CA CYS A 25 3.22 1.15 7.51
C CYS A 25 4.22 0.72 6.44
N VAL A 26 5.41 1.31 6.45
CA VAL A 26 6.54 0.90 5.62
C VAL A 26 7.49 0.11 6.51
N LEU A 27 7.63 -1.18 6.21
CA LEU A 27 8.52 -2.08 6.93
C LEU A 27 9.81 -2.29 6.13
N PRO A 28 10.96 -2.43 6.82
CA PRO A 28 12.19 -2.88 6.18
C PRO A 28 12.02 -4.35 5.77
N MET A 29 12.24 -4.70 4.50
CA MET A 29 12.39 -6.13 4.15
C MET A 29 13.65 -6.73 4.79
N PRO A 30 13.66 -8.03 5.10
CA PRO A 30 14.88 -8.74 5.42
C PRO A 30 15.90 -8.65 4.27
N LYS A 31 17.18 -8.50 4.63
CA LYS A 31 18.33 -8.15 3.76
C LYS A 31 18.45 -9.00 2.48
N ILE A 32 17.91 -8.51 1.36
CA ILE A 32 18.49 -8.73 0.03
C ILE A 32 18.79 -7.32 -0.47
N PHE A 33 20.07 -7.00 -0.62
CA PHE A 33 20.51 -5.67 -0.98
C PHE A 33 20.21 -5.42 -2.47
N PRO A 34 19.60 -4.28 -2.85
CA PRO A 34 18.93 -3.30 -1.99
C PRO A 34 17.52 -3.73 -1.54
N THR A 35 17.26 -3.54 -0.25
CA THR A 35 16.05 -4.02 0.45
C THR A 35 14.78 -3.39 -0.14
N PRO A 36 13.82 -4.16 -0.68
CA PRO A 36 12.55 -3.60 -1.13
C PRO A 36 11.79 -3.02 0.07
N CYS A 37 11.36 -1.77 -0.01
CA CYS A 37 10.43 -1.21 0.98
C CYS A 37 9.11 -1.97 0.88
N PHE A 38 8.66 -2.57 1.98
CA PHE A 38 7.36 -3.23 2.01
C PHE A 38 6.34 -2.25 2.57
N LEU A 39 5.33 -1.91 1.78
CA LEU A 39 4.21 -1.12 2.27
C LEU A 39 3.04 -2.07 2.59
N MET A 40 2.59 -2.02 3.83
CA MET A 40 1.40 -2.73 4.30
C MET A 40 0.33 -1.71 4.65
N ILE A 41 -0.85 -1.85 4.07
CA ILE A 41 -2.07 -1.17 4.53
C ILE A 41 -2.85 -2.21 5.30
N SER A 42 -3.26 -1.88 6.53
CA SER A 42 -4.01 -2.77 7.41
C SER A 42 -5.20 -2.02 7.97
N GLY A 43 -6.36 -2.66 7.94
CA GLY A 43 -7.61 -2.10 8.45
C GLY A 43 -8.50 -1.51 7.35
N PRO A 44 -9.39 -0.57 7.69
CA PRO A 44 -10.35 -0.01 6.75
C PRO A 44 -9.64 0.70 5.60
N ALA A 45 -9.89 0.26 4.37
CA ALA A 45 -9.36 0.89 3.16
C ALA A 45 -10.50 1.31 2.22
N LYS A 46 -10.44 2.55 1.73
CA LYS A 46 -11.34 3.08 0.71
C LYS A 46 -10.67 2.97 -0.65
N PHE A 47 -11.36 2.35 -1.60
CA PHE A 47 -10.93 2.26 -2.99
C PHE A 47 -11.62 3.34 -3.81
N GLU A 48 -10.87 4.01 -4.68
CA GLU A 48 -11.42 4.91 -5.68
C GLU A 48 -11.13 4.35 -7.08
N GLY A 49 -12.12 4.42 -7.97
CA GLY A 49 -12.05 3.85 -9.32
C GLY A 49 -12.35 2.35 -9.40
N ASP A 50 -11.76 1.70 -10.40
CA ASP A 50 -11.93 0.25 -10.62
C ASP A 50 -11.18 -0.57 -9.56
N ARG A 51 -11.94 -1.16 -8.64
CA ARG A 51 -11.46 -2.03 -7.57
C ARG A 51 -10.83 -3.32 -8.08
N GLN A 52 -11.28 -3.86 -9.22
CA GLN A 52 -10.76 -5.13 -9.74
C GLN A 52 -9.27 -5.05 -10.07
N ILE A 53 -8.73 -3.86 -10.25
CA ILE A 53 -7.29 -3.61 -10.45
C ILE A 53 -6.48 -3.88 -9.18
N TRP A 54 -7.11 -3.95 -8.01
CA TRP A 54 -6.41 -4.21 -6.76
C TRP A 54 -6.61 -5.64 -6.24
N GLU A 55 -7.68 -6.33 -6.65
CA GLU A 55 -8.04 -7.64 -6.07
C GLU A 55 -7.02 -8.77 -6.36
N GLY A 56 -6.70 -9.55 -5.33
CA GLY A 56 -5.79 -10.68 -5.41
C GLY A 56 -4.33 -10.27 -5.62
N ARG A 57 -3.53 -11.22 -6.13
CA ARG A 57 -2.10 -11.02 -6.39
C ARG A 57 -1.86 -10.66 -7.86
N LYS A 58 -1.28 -9.50 -8.12
CA LYS A 58 -0.93 -9.07 -9.48
C LYS A 58 0.26 -8.11 -9.55
N GLU A 59 0.73 -7.85 -10.76
CA GLU A 59 1.66 -6.77 -11.02
C GLU A 59 0.93 -5.50 -11.41
N VAL A 60 1.34 -4.38 -10.81
CA VAL A 60 0.77 -3.05 -11.02
C VAL A 60 1.92 -2.11 -11.38
N LYS A 61 1.71 -1.28 -12.41
CA LYS A 61 2.73 -0.35 -12.91
C LYS A 61 2.52 1.04 -12.33
N ASN A 62 3.60 1.83 -12.29
CA ASN A 62 3.57 3.25 -11.94
C ASN A 62 2.90 3.55 -10.58
N VAL A 63 3.15 2.71 -9.58
CA VAL A 63 2.62 2.92 -8.23
C VAL A 63 3.26 4.17 -7.61
N ILE A 64 2.43 5.03 -7.05
CA ILE A 64 2.82 6.23 -6.30
C ILE A 64 2.20 6.12 -4.92
N VAL A 65 3.01 6.35 -3.89
CA VAL A 65 2.55 6.39 -2.50
C VAL A 65 2.66 7.81 -1.98
N GLU A 66 1.56 8.36 -1.48
CA GLU A 66 1.53 9.67 -0.86
C GLU A 66 1.46 9.54 0.65
N TYR A 67 2.39 10.22 1.32
CA TYR A 67 2.49 10.25 2.77
C TYR A 67 2.91 11.66 3.23
N ARG A 68 2.13 12.26 4.14
CA ARG A 68 2.35 13.61 4.69
C ARG A 68 2.61 14.68 3.60
N GLY A 69 1.84 14.63 2.50
CA GLY A 69 1.96 15.57 1.39
C GLY A 69 3.21 15.39 0.52
N LYS A 70 3.94 14.28 0.68
CA LYS A 70 5.05 13.88 -0.20
C LYS A 70 4.66 12.66 -1.02
N SER A 71 4.98 12.68 -2.31
CA SER A 71 4.76 11.56 -3.22
C SER A 71 6.06 10.76 -3.42
N PHE A 72 5.96 9.45 -3.26
CA PHE A 72 7.07 8.51 -3.39
C PHE A 72 6.76 7.57 -4.56
N PRO A 73 7.54 7.63 -5.66
CA PRO A 73 7.34 6.74 -6.79
C PRO A 73 7.87 5.35 -6.44
N PHE A 74 6.96 4.40 -6.25
CA PHE A 74 7.29 2.99 -6.09
C PHE A 74 7.55 2.30 -7.43
N GLY A 75 7.03 2.86 -8.52
CA GLY A 75 7.15 2.30 -9.85
C GLY A 75 6.40 0.98 -9.96
N ASP A 76 6.99 0.02 -10.66
CA ASP A 76 6.36 -1.28 -10.83
C ASP A 76 6.40 -2.09 -9.53
N CYS A 77 5.23 -2.53 -9.07
CA CYS A 77 5.05 -3.29 -7.86
C CYS A 77 4.37 -4.62 -8.12
N ARG A 78 4.73 -5.64 -7.33
CA ARG A 78 3.80 -6.72 -7.03
C ARG A 78 2.86 -6.22 -5.93
N VAL A 79 1.56 -6.42 -6.09
CA VAL A 79 0.56 -6.11 -5.09
C VAL A 79 -0.19 -7.40 -4.74
N ASP A 80 -0.45 -7.59 -3.45
CA ASP A 80 -1.28 -8.71 -2.94
C ASP A 80 -2.29 -8.11 -1.97
N VAL A 81 -3.56 -8.08 -2.41
CA VAL A 81 -4.69 -7.64 -1.59
C VAL A 81 -5.34 -8.88 -0.99
N ILE A 82 -5.19 -9.01 0.32
CA ILE A 82 -5.81 -10.04 1.14
C ILE A 82 -6.97 -9.37 1.86
N ASN A 83 -8.19 -9.86 1.61
CA ASN A 83 -9.37 -9.42 2.36
C ASN A 83 -9.39 -10.22 3.68
N GLU A 84 -9.12 -9.56 4.80
CA GLU A 84 -9.12 -10.19 6.12
C GLU A 84 -10.44 -9.84 6.81
N ASP A 85 -11.48 -10.61 6.47
CA ASP A 85 -12.83 -10.56 7.04
C ASP A 85 -13.61 -9.23 6.91
N PHE A 86 -14.93 -9.38 6.94
CA PHE A 86 -15.85 -8.28 7.23
C PHE A 86 -15.91 -8.16 8.75
N ASP A 87 -15.67 -6.98 9.30
CA ASP A 87 -16.09 -6.75 10.67
C ASP A 87 -17.63 -6.79 10.75
N GLU A 88 -18.18 -6.99 11.95
CA GLU A 88 -19.63 -7.04 12.18
C GLU A 88 -20.35 -5.74 11.76
N ASP A 89 -19.60 -4.65 11.55
CA ASP A 89 -20.06 -3.33 11.11
C ASP A 89 -20.02 -3.16 9.57
N GLY A 90 -19.61 -4.19 8.83
CA GLY A 90 -19.52 -4.19 7.36
C GLY A 90 -18.33 -3.39 6.81
N ILE A 91 -17.41 -2.96 7.66
CA ILE A 91 -16.13 -2.39 7.27
C ILE A 91 -15.23 -3.56 6.86
N ASN A 92 -14.78 -3.53 5.62
CA ASN A 92 -13.82 -4.51 5.14
C ASN A 92 -12.44 -4.11 5.61
N ASP A 93 -11.82 -4.99 6.38
CA ASP A 93 -10.42 -4.86 6.74
C ASP A 93 -9.57 -5.48 5.64
N TYR A 94 -8.78 -4.62 4.99
CA TYR A 94 -7.85 -5.07 3.96
C TYR A 94 -6.46 -5.15 4.53
N ARG A 95 -5.78 -6.26 4.22
CA ARG A 95 -4.33 -6.33 4.27
C ARG A 95 -3.79 -6.20 2.85
N ILE A 96 -3.17 -5.08 2.55
CA ILE A 96 -2.66 -4.78 1.23
C ILE A 96 -1.15 -4.67 1.30
N ASN A 97 -0.50 -5.55 0.57
CA ASN A 97 0.95 -5.67 0.57
C ASN A 97 1.49 -5.20 -0.77
N LEU A 98 2.40 -4.22 -0.75
CA LEU A 98 3.08 -3.72 -1.93
C LEU A 98 4.57 -4.00 -1.85
N TRP A 99 5.07 -4.66 -2.91
CA TRP A 99 6.49 -4.96 -3.09
C TRP A 99 6.98 -4.26 -4.37
N PRO A 100 7.73 -3.16 -4.25
CA PRO A 100 8.32 -2.50 -5.39
C PRO A 100 9.42 -3.38 -5.97
N LYS A 101 9.50 -3.46 -7.31
CA LYS A 101 10.54 -4.22 -8.02
C LYS A 101 11.93 -3.61 -7.83
N ASN A 102 11.98 -2.31 -7.55
CA ASN A 102 13.21 -1.57 -7.30
C ASN A 102 13.14 -0.91 -5.91
N PRO A 103 14.30 -0.59 -5.31
CA PRO A 103 14.33 0.15 -4.05
C PRO A 103 13.67 1.51 -4.19
N VAL A 104 12.84 1.84 -3.21
CA VAL A 104 12.26 3.18 -3.10
C VAL A 104 13.25 4.05 -2.34
N LYS A 105 13.84 5.02 -3.04
CA LYS A 105 14.71 6.02 -2.40
C LYS A 105 13.87 6.97 -1.56
N ASP A 106 14.46 7.46 -0.48
CA ASP A 106 13.95 8.57 0.34
C ASP A 106 12.64 8.32 1.10
N MET A 107 12.02 7.15 0.97
CA MET A 107 10.81 6.84 1.73
C MET A 107 11.17 6.51 3.19
N PRO A 108 10.58 7.23 4.17
CA PRO A 108 10.82 6.93 5.57
C PRO A 108 10.12 5.63 5.97
N PHE A 109 10.72 4.87 6.89
CA PHE A 109 10.03 3.82 7.60
C PHE A 109 9.03 4.44 8.59
N PHE A 110 7.81 3.91 8.64
CA PHE A 110 6.76 4.39 9.53
C PHE A 110 5.77 3.28 9.87
N GLY A 111 5.13 3.39 11.03
CA GLY A 111 4.24 2.38 11.59
C GLY A 111 5.01 1.33 12.42
N MET A 112 4.62 1.19 13.67
CA MET A 112 5.06 0.17 14.63
C MET A 112 3.84 -0.31 15.42
#